data_AF-A0A1M6NTF4-F1
#
_entry.id   AF-A0A1M6NTF4-F1
#
_cell.length_a   1.000
_cell.length_b   1.000
_cell.length_c   1.000
_cell.angle_alpha   90.00
_cell.angle_beta   90.00
_cell.angle_gamma   90.00
#
_symmetry.space_group_name_H-M   'P 1'
#
loop_
_entity.id
_entity.type
_entity.pdbx_description
1 polymer ?
#
loop_
_entity_poly.entity_id
_entity_poly.type
_entity_poly.pdbx_seq_one_letter_code
_entity_poly.pdbx_strand_id
1 'polypeptide(L)'
;MGIIYDFYRGIRCNLNGNKIIRCVEDMLFWSVITLISFLILHQANSYDLRYYNFTGFIIGVIIYFNTVSKYILRFFCSFIKVIINILINLYYIIIYPIHLIFDIILYILVKRVKRL
;
A
#
# COMPACT_ATOMS: atom_id res chain seq x y z
N MET A 1 -0.65 -15.67 4.47
CA MET A 1 -0.26 -15.51 3.05
C MET A 1 -1.08 -14.46 2.32
N GLY A 2 -2.41 -14.54 2.31
CA GLY A 2 -3.26 -13.53 1.63
C GLY A 2 -3.08 -12.08 2.11
N ILE A 3 -2.79 -11.85 3.40
CA ILE A 3 -2.62 -10.49 3.95
C ILE A 3 -1.38 -9.79 3.36
N ILE A 4 -0.31 -10.56 3.16
CA ILE A 4 0.94 -10.06 2.55
C ILE A 4 0.68 -9.68 1.09
N TYR A 5 -0.18 -10.44 0.38
CA TYR A 5 -0.60 -10.11 -0.97
C TYR A 5 -1.40 -8.81 -1.04
N ASP A 6 -2.39 -8.67 -0.15
CA ASP A 6 -3.23 -7.47 -0.12
C ASP A 6 -2.43 -6.24 0.32
N PHE A 7 -1.40 -6.41 1.16
CA PHE A 7 -0.43 -5.36 1.50
C PHE A 7 0.36 -4.92 0.25
N TYR A 8 0.92 -5.88 -0.48
CA TYR A 8 1.64 -5.62 -1.73
C TYR A 8 0.76 -4.92 -2.76
N ARG A 9 -0.48 -5.40 -2.94
CA ARG A 9 -1.48 -4.84 -3.85
C ARG A 9 -1.97 -3.45 -3.41
N GLY A 10 -2.08 -3.21 -2.10
CA GLY A 10 -2.49 -1.94 -1.50
C GLY A 10 -1.46 -0.83 -1.72
N ILE A 11 -0.17 -1.11 -1.48
CA ILE A 11 0.93 -0.18 -1.77
C ILE A 11 0.95 0.19 -3.25
N ARG A 12 0.71 -0.80 -4.11
CA ARG A 12 0.79 -0.63 -5.56
C ARG A 12 -0.43 0.01 -6.20
N CYS A 13 -1.57 0.08 -5.51
CA CYS A 13 -2.78 0.72 -6.01
C CYS A 13 -2.58 2.21 -6.32
N ASN A 14 -1.62 2.86 -5.65
CA ASN A 14 -1.23 4.25 -5.87
C ASN A 14 -0.19 4.45 -6.99
N LEU A 15 0.40 3.38 -7.52
CA LEU A 15 1.37 3.44 -8.61
C LEU A 15 0.66 3.06 -9.92
N ASN A 16 0.67 3.96 -10.92
CA ASN A 16 0.10 3.76 -12.26
C ASN A 16 0.89 2.67 -13.04
N GLY A 17 0.82 1.42 -12.60
CA GLY A 17 1.50 0.30 -13.23
C GLY A 17 0.74 -0.24 -14.44
N ASN A 18 1.46 -0.48 -15.54
CA ASN A 18 0.95 -1.15 -16.74
C ASN A 18 0.30 -2.50 -16.38
N LYS A 19 -0.85 -2.83 -17.00
CA LYS A 19 -1.61 -4.08 -16.76
C LYS A 19 -0.76 -5.34 -16.85
N ILE A 20 0.22 -5.37 -17.75
CA ILE A 20 1.13 -6.50 -17.97
C ILE A 20 2.01 -6.75 -16.75
N ILE A 21 2.58 -5.68 -16.17
CA ILE A 21 3.45 -5.76 -15.00
C ILE A 21 2.67 -6.33 -13.81
N ARG A 22 1.43 -5.87 -13.62
CA ARG A 22 0.52 -6.41 -12.59
C ARG A 22 0.31 -7.92 -12.76
N CYS A 23 0.05 -8.37 -13.99
CA CYS A 23 -0.15 -9.78 -14.27
C CYS A 23 1.08 -10.64 -13.96
N VAL A 24 2.28 -10.16 -14.35
CA VAL A 24 3.54 -10.88 -14.11
C VAL A 24 3.81 -11.03 -12.61
N GLU A 25 3.57 -9.99 -11.84
CA GLU A 25 3.82 -10.01 -10.40
C GLU A 25 2.80 -10.82 -9.64
N ASP A 26 1.52 -10.76 -10.04
CA ASP A 26 0.49 -11.62 -9.49
C ASP A 26 0.89 -13.10 -9.72
N MET A 27 1.35 -13.46 -10.93
CA MET A 27 1.85 -14.81 -11.22
C MET A 27 3.06 -15.20 -10.37
N LEU A 28 4.06 -14.31 -10.24
CA LEU A 28 5.24 -14.56 -9.41
C LEU A 28 4.85 -14.76 -7.95
N PHE A 29 3.98 -13.91 -7.42
CA PHE A 29 3.57 -13.99 -6.03
C PHE A 29 2.77 -15.27 -5.73
N TRP A 30 1.85 -15.65 -6.61
CA TRP A 30 1.13 -16.93 -6.50
C TRP A 30 2.07 -18.13 -6.59
N SER A 31 3.09 -18.08 -7.44
CA SER A 31 4.11 -19.15 -7.52
C SER A 31 4.88 -19.31 -6.21
N VAL A 32 5.24 -18.21 -5.56
CA VAL A 32 5.95 -18.23 -4.27
C VAL A 32 5.04 -18.75 -3.16
N ILE A 33 3.79 -18.27 -3.08
CA ILE A 33 2.83 -18.76 -2.08
C ILE A 33 2.59 -20.25 -2.22
N THR A 34 2.35 -20.73 -3.44
CA THR A 34 2.07 -22.14 -3.68
C THR A 34 3.26 -23.00 -3.26
N LEU A 35 4.49 -22.60 -3.60
CA LEU A 35 5.71 -23.28 -3.19
C LEU A 35 5.87 -23.29 -1.66
N ILE A 36 5.71 -22.16 -0.98
CA ILE A 36 5.79 -22.09 0.49
C ILE A 36 4.71 -22.97 1.13
N SER A 37 3.48 -22.91 0.62
CA SER A 37 2.38 -23.74 1.14
C SER A 37 2.68 -25.23 0.97
N PHE A 38 3.30 -25.62 -0.13
CA PHE A 38 3.72 -27.00 -0.41
C PHE A 38 4.80 -27.47 0.56
N LEU A 39 5.79 -26.61 0.86
CA LEU A 39 6.84 -26.91 1.84
C LEU A 39 6.28 -27.10 3.26
N ILE A 40 5.35 -26.23 3.68
CA ILE A 40 4.69 -26.34 4.98
C ILE A 40 3.88 -27.66 5.06
N LEU A 41 3.15 -27.99 3.99
CA LEU A 41 2.37 -29.22 3.90
C LEU A 41 3.25 -30.48 3.93
N HIS A 42 4.39 -30.42 3.24
CA HIS A 42 5.38 -31.48 3.22
C HIS A 42 5.95 -31.75 4.62
N GLN A 43 6.32 -30.70 5.35
CA GLN A 43 6.84 -30.81 6.71
C GLN A 43 5.76 -31.27 7.70
N ALA A 44 4.51 -30.84 7.52
CA ALA A 44 3.42 -31.15 8.44
C ALA A 44 2.86 -32.57 8.31
N ASN A 45 2.95 -33.20 7.12
CA ASN A 45 2.30 -34.49 6.86
C ASN A 45 3.25 -35.65 6.56
N SER A 46 4.58 -35.51 6.75
CA SER A 46 5.54 -36.61 6.58
C SER A 46 5.32 -37.42 5.29
N TYR A 47 5.15 -36.73 4.15
CA TYR A 47 4.86 -37.27 2.81
C TYR A 47 3.44 -37.77 2.49
N ASP A 48 2.51 -37.84 3.46
CA ASP A 48 1.11 -38.23 3.20
C ASP A 48 0.25 -37.03 2.80
N LEU A 49 0.36 -36.61 1.54
CA LEU A 49 -0.47 -35.55 0.95
C LEU A 49 -1.91 -36.04 0.76
N ARG A 50 -2.76 -35.86 1.78
CA ARG A 50 -4.19 -36.19 1.73
C ARG A 50 -5.00 -35.13 0.97
N TYR A 51 -5.98 -35.58 0.19
CA TYR A 51 -6.84 -34.74 -0.66
C TYR A 51 -7.55 -33.60 0.10
N TYR A 52 -7.90 -33.82 1.37
CA TYR A 52 -8.60 -32.84 2.22
C TYR A 52 -7.80 -31.55 2.45
N ASN A 53 -6.46 -31.62 2.42
CA ASN A 53 -5.61 -30.45 2.61
C ASN A 53 -5.73 -29.47 1.44
N PHE A 54 -5.83 -29.98 0.21
CA PHE A 54 -6.01 -29.16 -0.98
C PHE A 54 -7.39 -28.50 -1.01
N THR A 55 -8.45 -29.24 -0.65
CA THR A 55 -9.81 -28.69 -0.61
C THR A 55 -9.93 -27.60 0.47
N GLY A 56 -9.33 -27.82 1.65
CA GLY A 56 -9.30 -26.82 2.71
C GLY A 56 -8.55 -25.55 2.30
N PHE A 57 -7.44 -25.69 1.57
CA PHE A 57 -6.69 -24.55 1.03
C PHE A 57 -7.51 -23.75 0.02
N ILE A 58 -8.14 -24.42 -0.96
CA ILE A 58 -8.97 -23.77 -1.99
C ILE A 58 -10.15 -23.01 -1.34
N ILE A 59 -10.86 -23.66 -0.41
CA ILE A 59 -11.97 -23.05 0.30
C ILE A 59 -11.50 -21.85 1.13
N GLY A 60 -10.39 -21.99 1.86
CA GLY A 60 -9.81 -20.91 2.65
C GLY A 60 -9.42 -19.70 1.80
N VAL A 61 -8.82 -19.93 0.63
CA VAL A 61 -8.48 -18.87 -0.34
C VAL A 61 -9.73 -18.14 -0.84
N ILE A 62 -10.78 -18.87 -1.24
CA ILE A 62 -12.03 -18.29 -1.75
C ILE A 62 -12.70 -17.42 -0.69
N ILE A 63 -12.81 -17.91 0.54
CA ILE A 63 -13.40 -17.16 1.65
C ILE A 63 -12.58 -15.91 1.94
N TYR A 64 -11.25 -16.03 1.96
CA TYR A 64 -10.32 -14.93 2.21
C TYR A 64 -10.49 -13.78 1.19
N PHE A 65 -10.51 -14.09 -0.11
CA PHE A 65 -10.66 -13.07 -1.16
C PHE A 65 -12.03 -12.37 -1.13
N ASN A 66 -13.10 -13.09 -0.79
CA ASN A 66 -14.44 -12.52 -0.79
C ASN A 66 -14.74 -11.61 0.40
N THR A 67 -14.17 -11.93 1.57
CA THR A 67 -14.47 -11.24 2.83
C THR A 67 -13.33 -10.32 3.23
N VAL A 68 -12.19 -10.90 3.57
CA VAL A 68 -11.07 -10.24 4.24
C VAL A 68 -10.36 -9.24 3.30
N SER A 69 -10.18 -9.60 2.02
CA SER A 69 -9.45 -8.74 1.07
C SER A 69 -10.11 -7.37 0.87
N LYS A 70 -11.44 -7.29 0.89
CA LYS A 70 -12.17 -6.01 0.76
C LYS A 70 -11.89 -5.06 1.93
N TYR A 71 -11.87 -5.59 3.16
CA TYR A 71 -11.60 -4.79 4.35
C TYR A 71 -10.14 -4.34 4.39
N ILE A 72 -9.21 -5.22 4.05
CA ILE A 72 -7.78 -4.92 4.04
C ILE A 72 -7.48 -3.84 3.01
N LEU A 73 -7.96 -3.95 1.78
CA LEU A 73 -7.74 -2.93 0.74
C LEU A 73 -8.32 -1.57 1.15
N ARG A 74 -9.52 -1.55 1.74
CA ARG A 74 -10.14 -0.31 2.20
C ARG A 74 -9.33 0.33 3.33
N PHE A 75 -8.84 -0.48 4.27
CA PHE A 75 -7.98 -0.05 5.35
C PHE A 75 -6.67 0.53 4.81
N PHE A 76 -5.98 -0.18 3.91
CA PHE A 76 -4.72 0.27 3.32
C PHE A 76 -4.85 1.56 2.52
N CYS A 77 -5.86 1.66 1.65
CA CYS A 77 -6.10 2.88 0.88
C CYS A 77 -6.38 4.07 1.80
N SER A 78 -7.20 3.90 2.84
CA SER A 78 -7.44 4.94 3.84
C SER A 78 -6.16 5.30 4.60
N PHE A 79 -5.37 4.30 5.00
CA PHE A 79 -4.14 4.50 5.75
C PHE A 79 -3.10 5.30 4.95
N ILE A 80 -2.88 4.95 3.68
CA ILE A 80 -1.99 5.70 2.79
C ILE A 80 -2.52 7.13 2.57
N LYS A 81 -3.83 7.30 2.38
CA LYS A 81 -4.42 8.65 2.21
C LYS A 81 -4.21 9.52 3.45
N VAL A 82 -4.33 8.94 4.64
CA VAL A 82 -4.04 9.63 5.91
C VAL A 82 -2.57 10.04 5.98
N ILE A 83 -1.63 9.15 5.62
CA ILE A 83 -0.20 9.47 5.60
C ILE A 83 0.11 10.63 4.64
N ILE A 84 -0.43 10.57 3.41
CA ILE A 84 -0.24 11.65 2.43
C ILE A 84 -0.80 12.97 2.96
N ASN A 85 -1.99 12.95 3.58
CA ASN A 85 -2.59 14.15 4.13
C ASN A 85 -1.77 14.74 5.28
N ILE A 86 -1.20 13.89 6.13
CA ILE A 86 -0.27 14.30 7.20
C ILE A 86 0.97 14.98 6.60
N LEU A 87 1.58 14.39 5.56
CA LEU A 87 2.74 14.95 4.89
C LEU A 87 2.45 16.30 4.24
N ILE A 88 1.31 16.43 3.56
CA ILE A 88 0.87 17.70 2.95
C ILE A 88 0.65 18.75 4.05
N ASN A 89 -0.01 18.39 5.15
CA ASN A 89 -0.26 19.32 6.24
C ASN A 89 1.05 19.78 6.90
N LEU A 90 2.02 18.88 7.06
CA LEU A 90 3.38 19.20 7.50
C LEU A 90 4.08 20.17 6.54
N TYR A 91 3.99 19.92 5.23
CA TYR A 91 4.54 20.79 4.19
C TYR A 91 3.96 22.21 4.29
N TYR A 92 2.64 22.34 4.43
CA TYR A 92 1.98 23.64 4.60
C TYR A 92 2.40 24.34 5.90
N ILE A 93 2.48 23.62 7.03
CA ILE A 93 2.94 24.17 8.31
C ILE A 93 4.36 24.76 8.20
N ILE A 94 5.25 24.15 7.42
CA ILE A 94 6.64 24.61 7.28
C ILE A 94 6.76 25.76 6.29
N ILE A 95 6.06 25.71 5.15
CA ILE A 95 6.26 26.67 4.06
C ILE A 95 5.41 27.93 4.20
N TYR A 96 4.21 27.81 4.76
CA TYR A 96 3.33 28.95 5.00
C TYR A 96 4.00 30.07 5.84
N PRO A 97 4.68 29.80 6.97
CA PRO A 97 5.34 30.86 7.73
C PRO A 97 6.48 31.52 6.94
N ILE A 98 7.19 30.76 6.09
CA ILE A 98 8.28 31.29 5.27
C ILE A 98 7.73 32.27 4.23
N HIS A 99 6.65 31.90 3.54
CA HIS A 99 6.02 32.79 2.56
C HIS A 99 5.51 34.07 3.24
N LEU A 100 4.87 33.95 4.41
CA LEU A 100 4.36 35.09 5.16
C LEU A 100 5.47 36.05 5.60
N ILE A 101 6.61 35.51 6.06
CA ILE A 101 7.79 36.33 6.40
C ILE A 101 8.33 37.05 5.17
N PHE A 102 8.41 36.37 4.02
CA PHE A 102 8.89 36.96 2.79
C PHE A 102 8.01 38.11 2.31
N ASP A 103 6.68 37.94 2.38
CA ASP A 103 5.71 38.99 2.02
C ASP A 103 5.83 40.22 2.94
N ILE A 104 6.03 40.01 4.25
CA ILE A 104 6.27 41.10 5.19
C ILE A 104 7.55 41.87 4.84
N ILE A 105 8.64 41.15 4.54
CA ILE A 105 9.92 41.76 4.17
C ILE A 105 9.78 42.58 2.87
N LEU A 106 9.15 42.01 1.84
CA LEU A 106 8.89 42.69 0.57
C LEU A 106 8.03 43.94 0.77
N TYR A 107 6.97 43.84 1.57
CA TYR A 107 6.11 44.97 1.88
C TYR A 107 6.88 46.11 2.55
N ILE A 108 7.76 45.80 3.51
CA ILE A 108 8.61 46.79 4.17
C ILE A 108 9.58 47.45 3.17
N LEU A 109 10.22 46.65 2.31
CA LEU A 109 11.17 47.14 1.29
C LEU A 109 10.49 48.06 0.28
N VAL A 110 9.36 47.64 -0.29
CA VAL A 110 8.60 48.42 -1.28
C VAL A 110 8.08 49.72 -0.67
N LYS A 111 7.59 49.68 0.58
CA LYS A 111 7.16 50.89 1.32
C LYS A 111 8.30 51.86 1.59
N ARG A 112 9.55 51.37 1.70
CA ARG A 112 10.74 52.19 1.90
C ARG A 112 11.18 52.89 0.61
N VAL A 113 11.12 52.20 -0.52
CA VAL A 113 11.46 52.76 -1.84
C VAL A 113 10.48 53.84 -2.29
N LYS A 114 9.16 53.65 -2.08
CA LYS A 114 8.15 54.67 -2.43
C LYS A 114 8.20 55.97 -1.60
N ARG A 115 9.02 56.03 -0.54
CA ARG A 115 9.14 57.19 0.36
C ARG A 115 10.35 58.07 0.05
N LEU A 116 11.23 57.64 -0.86
CA LEU A 116 12.33 58.39 -1.45
C LEU A 116 11.86 58.98 -2.79
#